data_AF-A0A7S3KS71-F1
#
_entry.id   AF-A0A7S3KS71-F1
#
_cell.length_a   1.000
_cell.length_b   1.000
_cell.length_c   1.000
_cell.angle_alpha   90.00
_cell.angle_beta   90.00
_cell.angle_gamma   90.00
#
_symmetry.space_group_name_H-M   'P 1'
#
loop_
_entity.id
_entity.type
_entity.pdbx_description
1 polymer ?
#
loop_
_entity_poly.entity_id
_entity_poly.type
_entity_poly.pdbx_seq_one_letter_code
_entity_poly.pdbx_strand_id
1 'polypeptide(L)'
;KMEGKLPLIMGGVSLLVGGALLFHYLTNDESGEDENLLAGELSEFGSVEKDANGMVKFEDFLKIFKLVTKHSKLQITTFKSKNNEKRRQFLKDGDEDSYRDCIKQQISQEETIYQEVATEVLNYLDIEEQEFMMAQQMHQMNPQFQKTMMEMQLGVEEGDAQPPKVTKEVAKEIFIYVEDEKAKSMANMKGAGGMFGNPNDAEGTINMIVEHSKVGDKLFEKYGIEEEEFAKCIQYYNLIQDPDIQKVMQKSLQNMGPEAMAMLAQMQGGAPGGAAPGGMGF
;
A
#
# COMPACT_ATOMS: atom_id res chain seq x y z
N LYS A 1 0.98 -23.02 -29.73
CA LYS A 1 0.51 -23.45 -28.39
C LYS A 1 1.75 -23.65 -27.52
N MET A 2 2.17 -22.62 -26.81
CA MET A 2 3.20 -22.71 -25.78
C MET A 2 2.51 -22.44 -24.45
N GLU A 3 2.34 -23.49 -23.65
CA GLU A 3 1.87 -23.38 -22.26
C GLU A 3 3.10 -23.01 -21.42
N GLY A 4 3.26 -21.72 -21.15
CA GLY A 4 4.21 -21.23 -20.16
C GLY A 4 3.65 -21.51 -18.77
N LYS A 5 4.09 -22.59 -18.13
CA LYS A 5 3.83 -22.84 -16.71
C LYS A 5 4.69 -21.87 -15.90
N LEU A 6 4.05 -20.89 -15.27
CA LEU A 6 4.67 -20.06 -14.24
C LEU A 6 5.18 -20.99 -13.11
N PRO A 7 6.45 -20.90 -12.68
CA PRO A 7 6.92 -21.63 -11.51
C PRO A 7 6.26 -21.03 -10.27
N LEU A 8 5.25 -21.74 -9.79
CA LEU A 8 4.55 -21.49 -8.54
C LEU A 8 5.50 -21.83 -7.38
N ILE A 9 6.23 -20.83 -6.87
CA ILE A 9 7.02 -20.94 -5.64
C ILE A 9 6.03 -20.92 -4.46
N MET A 10 5.39 -22.07 -4.20
CA MET A 10 4.53 -22.29 -3.03
C MET A 10 5.38 -22.58 -1.81
N GLY A 11 5.54 -21.60 -0.90
CA GLY A 11 6.13 -21.84 0.42
C GLY A 11 6.15 -20.63 1.35
N GLY A 12 6.39 -19.42 0.84
CA GLY A 12 6.47 -18.18 1.66
C GLY A 12 5.67 -16.99 1.11
N VAL A 13 4.87 -17.21 0.07
CA VAL A 13 4.25 -16.15 -0.75
C VAL A 13 2.99 -15.54 -0.12
N SER A 14 2.41 -16.14 0.92
CA SER A 14 1.20 -15.61 1.57
C SER A 14 1.43 -14.28 2.32
N LEU A 15 2.67 -13.96 2.73
CA LEU A 15 3.04 -12.66 3.30
C LEU A 15 3.66 -11.70 2.27
N LEU A 16 4.19 -12.21 1.16
CA LEU A 16 4.71 -11.39 0.06
C LEU A 16 3.59 -10.82 -0.83
N VAL A 17 2.45 -11.50 -0.99
CA VAL A 17 1.28 -10.89 -1.67
C VAL A 17 0.65 -9.79 -0.81
N GLY A 18 0.60 -10.00 0.52
CA GLY A 18 0.19 -8.95 1.47
C GLY A 18 1.21 -7.81 1.56
N GLY A 19 2.49 -8.14 1.51
CA GLY A 19 3.62 -7.21 1.46
C GLY A 19 3.63 -6.40 0.18
N ALA A 20 3.47 -7.01 -0.99
CA ALA A 20 3.40 -6.36 -2.29
C ALA A 20 2.18 -5.43 -2.41
N LEU A 21 1.04 -5.79 -1.81
CA LEU A 21 -0.11 -4.88 -1.69
C LEU A 21 0.22 -3.67 -0.82
N LEU A 22 0.70 -3.93 0.40
CA LEU A 22 1.07 -2.89 1.35
C LEU A 22 2.13 -1.97 0.72
N PHE A 23 3.06 -2.56 -0.01
CA PHE A 23 4.17 -1.92 -0.69
C PHE A 23 3.75 -1.17 -1.96
N HIS A 24 2.81 -1.68 -2.76
CA HIS A 24 2.17 -0.95 -3.86
C HIS A 24 1.49 0.33 -3.34
N TYR A 25 0.79 0.23 -2.21
CA TYR A 25 0.22 1.40 -1.53
C TYR A 25 1.27 2.33 -0.93
N LEU A 26 2.43 1.81 -0.51
CA LEU A 26 3.52 2.61 0.06
C LEU A 26 4.35 3.31 -1.01
N THR A 27 4.59 2.69 -2.16
CA THR A 27 5.65 3.09 -3.11
C THR A 27 5.24 4.10 -4.14
N ASN A 28 4.14 4.74 -3.87
CA ASN A 28 3.49 5.57 -4.83
C ASN A 28 4.29 6.90 -5.03
N ASP A 29 5.15 7.33 -4.09
CA ASP A 29 5.88 8.62 -4.17
C ASP A 29 7.01 8.63 -5.22
N GLU A 30 7.20 9.78 -5.89
CA GLU A 30 8.26 10.01 -6.88
C GLU A 30 9.24 11.07 -6.36
N SER A 31 10.15 10.67 -5.45
CA SER A 31 11.32 11.48 -5.09
C SER A 31 12.60 10.82 -5.63
N GLY A 32 13.30 11.52 -6.52
CA GLY A 32 14.52 11.03 -7.14
C GLY A 32 15.76 11.40 -6.32
N GLU A 33 16.44 10.39 -5.77
CA GLU A 33 17.77 10.49 -5.17
C GLU A 33 18.75 9.48 -5.81
N ASP A 34 20.06 9.63 -5.54
CA ASP A 34 21.15 8.90 -6.21
C ASP A 34 21.20 7.38 -5.87
N GLU A 35 21.48 6.54 -6.89
CA GLU A 35 21.55 5.07 -6.78
C GLU A 35 22.63 4.51 -5.83
N ASN A 36 23.55 5.34 -5.30
CA ASN A 36 24.62 4.91 -4.39
C ASN A 36 24.33 5.16 -2.89
N LEU A 37 23.11 5.53 -2.52
CA LEU A 37 22.77 5.90 -1.13
C LEU A 37 22.68 4.70 -0.18
N LEU A 38 22.28 3.51 -0.66
CA LEU A 38 22.02 2.36 0.20
C LEU A 38 23.27 1.90 0.98
N ALA A 39 24.42 1.78 0.30
CA ALA A 39 25.67 1.35 0.92
C ALA A 39 26.15 2.34 2.01
N GLY A 40 25.90 3.64 1.80
CA GLY A 40 26.21 4.68 2.78
C GLY A 40 25.35 4.54 4.04
N GLU A 41 24.03 4.49 3.88
CA GLU A 41 23.09 4.35 4.99
C GLU A 41 23.27 3.03 5.75
N LEU A 42 23.60 1.94 5.05
CA LEU A 42 23.94 0.65 5.67
C LEU A 42 25.19 0.74 6.56
N SER A 43 26.20 1.49 6.14
CA SER A 43 27.42 1.67 6.94
C SER A 43 27.19 2.48 8.22
N GLU A 44 26.17 3.33 8.23
CA GLU A 44 25.76 4.14 9.39
C GLU A 44 24.79 3.37 10.32
N PHE A 45 24.17 2.29 9.84
CA PHE A 45 23.16 1.53 10.56
C PHE A 45 23.69 0.92 11.87
N GLY A 46 24.94 0.43 11.86
CA GLY A 46 25.56 -0.25 12.99
C GLY A 46 25.10 -1.71 13.15
N SER A 47 25.19 -2.24 14.36
CA SER A 47 24.78 -3.62 14.68
C SER A 47 23.30 -3.72 15.02
N VAL A 48 22.66 -4.80 14.58
CA VAL A 48 21.24 -5.09 14.89
C VAL A 48 21.12 -5.72 16.27
N GLU A 49 20.27 -5.16 17.11
CA GLU A 49 19.98 -5.70 18.43
C GLU A 49 18.90 -6.79 18.37
N LYS A 50 19.19 -7.92 19.00
CA LYS A 50 18.23 -9.02 19.21
C LYS A 50 17.71 -9.02 20.63
N ASP A 51 16.46 -9.45 20.80
CA ASP A 51 15.83 -9.64 22.11
C ASP A 51 16.28 -10.97 22.76
N ALA A 52 15.74 -11.29 23.93
CA ALA A 52 16.07 -12.51 24.66
C ALA A 52 15.67 -13.81 23.92
N ASN A 53 14.78 -13.73 22.92
CA ASN A 53 14.35 -14.85 22.09
C ASN A 53 15.17 -14.95 20.79
N GLY A 54 16.17 -14.08 20.59
CA GLY A 54 16.94 -14.01 19.36
C GLY A 54 16.22 -13.31 18.21
N MET A 55 15.16 -12.53 18.49
CA MET A 55 14.39 -11.80 17.49
C MET A 55 14.89 -10.37 17.35
N VAL A 56 14.88 -9.82 16.14
CA VAL A 56 15.17 -8.40 15.91
C VAL A 56 14.26 -7.50 16.75
N LYS A 57 14.87 -6.63 17.56
CA LYS A 57 14.12 -5.67 18.39
C LYS A 57 13.28 -4.74 17.53
N PHE A 58 12.18 -4.24 18.09
CA PHE A 58 11.22 -3.44 17.36
C PHE A 58 11.83 -2.17 16.75
N GLU A 59 12.70 -1.48 17.48
CA GLU A 59 13.35 -0.26 16.99
C GLU A 59 14.21 -0.53 15.75
N ASP A 60 15.01 -1.60 15.76
CA ASP A 60 15.86 -1.95 14.63
C ASP A 60 15.07 -2.56 13.49
N PHE A 61 14.03 -3.35 13.78
CA PHE A 61 13.08 -3.82 12.77
C PHE A 61 12.45 -2.64 12.02
N LEU A 62 11.98 -1.61 12.72
CA LEU A 62 11.43 -0.41 12.09
C LEU A 62 12.46 0.33 11.24
N LYS A 63 13.71 0.44 11.69
CA LYS A 63 14.77 1.07 10.89
C LYS A 63 15.06 0.29 9.61
N ILE A 64 15.20 -1.04 9.70
CA ILE A 64 15.40 -1.93 8.55
C ILE A 64 14.23 -1.79 7.59
N PHE A 65 13.00 -1.86 8.11
CA PHE A 65 11.79 -1.76 7.30
C PHE A 65 11.72 -0.42 6.55
N LYS A 66 12.03 0.69 7.24
CA LYS A 66 12.09 2.03 6.63
C LYS A 66 13.18 2.11 5.56
N LEU A 67 14.36 1.55 5.83
CA LEU A 67 15.48 1.52 4.89
C LEU A 67 15.12 0.76 3.61
N VAL A 68 14.63 -0.48 3.74
CA VAL A 68 14.16 -1.28 2.60
C VAL A 68 13.08 -0.52 1.84
N THR A 69 12.08 0.03 2.54
CA THR A 69 10.99 0.77 1.90
C THR A 69 11.51 1.98 1.13
N LYS A 70 12.42 2.78 1.71
CA LYS A 70 13.01 3.97 1.07
C LYS A 70 13.73 3.60 -0.24
N HIS A 71 14.62 2.62 -0.21
CA HIS A 71 15.43 2.27 -1.38
C HIS A 71 14.63 1.56 -2.45
N SER A 72 13.66 0.72 -2.08
CA SER A 72 12.78 0.09 -3.05
C SER A 72 11.86 1.12 -3.73
N LYS A 73 11.36 2.14 -3.00
CA LYS A 73 10.61 3.27 -3.58
C LYS A 73 11.41 3.96 -4.68
N LEU A 74 12.65 4.32 -4.37
CA LEU A 74 13.52 5.05 -5.30
C LEU A 74 13.70 4.31 -6.63
N GLN A 75 13.93 2.99 -6.56
CA GLN A 75 14.04 2.17 -7.76
C GLN A 75 12.71 2.05 -8.51
N ILE A 76 11.58 1.98 -7.80
CA ILE A 76 10.25 1.84 -8.41
C ILE A 76 9.83 3.08 -9.16
N THR A 77 10.05 4.26 -8.59
CA THR A 77 9.78 5.56 -9.22
C THR A 77 10.32 5.61 -10.67
N THR A 78 11.51 5.07 -10.89
CA THR A 78 12.20 5.13 -12.20
C THR A 78 11.45 4.42 -13.32
N PHE A 79 10.74 3.32 -13.05
CA PHE A 79 9.96 2.62 -14.08
C PHE A 79 8.46 2.93 -14.02
N LYS A 80 7.94 3.33 -12.84
CA LYS A 80 6.53 3.61 -12.59
C LYS A 80 5.98 4.65 -13.57
N SER A 81 6.71 5.75 -13.79
CA SER A 81 6.31 6.81 -14.74
C SER A 81 5.98 6.27 -16.14
N LYS A 82 6.84 5.40 -16.71
CA LYS A 82 6.60 4.77 -18.02
C LYS A 82 5.42 3.80 -17.99
N ASN A 83 5.21 3.11 -16.88
CA ASN A 83 4.10 2.17 -16.75
C ASN A 83 2.76 2.90 -16.63
N ASN A 84 2.73 4.00 -15.86
CA ASN A 84 1.56 4.87 -15.73
C ASN A 84 1.12 5.44 -17.09
N GLU A 85 2.07 5.92 -17.91
CA GLU A 85 1.76 6.40 -19.27
C GLU A 85 1.08 5.32 -20.13
N LYS A 86 1.63 4.10 -20.14
CA LYS A 86 1.06 2.97 -20.89
C LYS A 86 -0.33 2.60 -20.38
N ARG A 87 -0.46 2.47 -19.07
CA ARG A 87 -1.71 2.11 -18.41
C ARG A 87 -2.81 3.13 -18.70
N ARG A 88 -2.52 4.43 -18.59
CA ARG A 88 -3.44 5.53 -18.95
C ARG A 88 -3.86 5.47 -20.42
N GLN A 89 -2.94 5.11 -21.31
CA GLN A 89 -3.27 4.93 -22.72
C GLN A 89 -4.25 3.76 -22.93
N PHE A 90 -4.02 2.59 -22.29
CA PHE A 90 -4.97 1.47 -22.35
C PHE A 90 -6.35 1.83 -21.79
N LEU A 91 -6.40 2.61 -20.69
CA LEU A 91 -7.65 3.09 -20.11
C LEU A 91 -8.43 3.96 -21.09
N LYS A 92 -7.73 4.89 -21.75
CA LYS A 92 -8.31 5.79 -22.76
C LYS A 92 -8.83 5.04 -23.98
N ASP A 93 -8.13 4.00 -24.39
CA ASP A 93 -8.51 3.15 -25.53
C ASP A 93 -9.62 2.14 -25.19
N GLY A 94 -9.96 1.99 -23.90
CA GLY A 94 -10.93 1.01 -23.42
C GLY A 94 -10.43 -0.43 -23.47
N ASP A 95 -9.11 -0.63 -23.55
CA ASP A 95 -8.47 -1.95 -23.57
C ASP A 95 -8.23 -2.46 -22.14
N GLU A 96 -9.31 -2.96 -21.55
CA GLU A 96 -9.35 -3.46 -20.17
C GLU A 96 -8.38 -4.63 -19.91
N ASP A 97 -8.16 -5.50 -20.90
CA ASP A 97 -7.26 -6.65 -20.76
C ASP A 97 -5.80 -6.19 -20.71
N SER A 98 -5.39 -5.31 -21.64
CA SER A 98 -4.04 -4.74 -21.64
C SER A 98 -3.78 -3.87 -20.41
N TYR A 99 -4.78 -3.11 -19.96
CA TYR A 99 -4.71 -2.34 -18.72
C TYR A 99 -4.43 -3.25 -17.51
N ARG A 100 -5.19 -4.34 -17.40
CA ARG A 100 -5.05 -5.33 -16.34
C ARG A 100 -3.69 -6.02 -16.36
N ASP A 101 -3.21 -6.42 -17.53
CA ASP A 101 -1.91 -7.06 -17.67
C ASP A 101 -0.75 -6.10 -17.38
N CYS A 102 -0.89 -4.82 -17.72
CA CYS A 102 0.06 -3.77 -17.36
C CYS A 102 0.19 -3.62 -15.83
N ILE A 103 -0.92 -3.69 -15.09
CA ILE A 103 -0.92 -3.67 -13.62
C ILE A 103 -0.28 -4.93 -13.03
N LYS A 104 -0.59 -6.12 -13.55
CA LYS A 104 0.05 -7.37 -13.09
C LYS A 104 1.57 -7.32 -13.26
N GLN A 105 2.03 -6.82 -14.39
CA GLN A 105 3.46 -6.63 -14.66
C GLN A 105 4.08 -5.64 -13.69
N GLN A 106 3.38 -4.54 -13.38
CA GLN A 106 3.81 -3.57 -12.38
C GLN A 106 4.01 -4.22 -11.01
N ILE A 107 2.99 -4.91 -10.49
CA ILE A 107 3.04 -5.58 -9.19
C ILE A 107 4.21 -6.57 -9.13
N SER A 108 4.39 -7.37 -10.18
CA SER A 108 5.48 -8.34 -10.26
C SER A 108 6.87 -7.69 -10.24
N GLN A 109 7.02 -6.52 -10.88
CA GLN A 109 8.27 -5.77 -10.88
C GLN A 109 8.53 -5.10 -9.53
N GLU A 110 7.51 -4.48 -8.93
CA GLU A 110 7.60 -3.90 -7.58
C GLU A 110 7.99 -4.95 -6.54
N GLU A 111 7.39 -6.15 -6.61
CA GLU A 111 7.73 -7.26 -5.72
C GLU A 111 9.19 -7.71 -5.91
N THR A 112 9.66 -7.81 -7.15
CA THR A 112 11.04 -8.19 -7.46
C THR A 112 12.03 -7.18 -6.87
N ILE A 113 11.81 -5.89 -7.12
CA ILE A 113 12.66 -4.81 -6.59
C ILE A 113 12.68 -4.82 -5.06
N TYR A 114 11.52 -4.97 -4.43
CA TYR A 114 11.44 -5.05 -2.98
C TYR A 114 12.25 -6.23 -2.43
N GLN A 115 12.13 -7.41 -3.03
CA GLN A 115 12.87 -8.60 -2.62
C GLN A 115 14.38 -8.42 -2.81
N GLU A 116 14.82 -7.81 -3.90
CA GLU A 116 16.23 -7.53 -4.19
C GLU A 116 16.82 -6.60 -3.12
N VAL A 117 16.17 -5.46 -2.85
CA VAL A 117 16.61 -4.49 -1.82
C VAL A 117 16.57 -5.11 -0.43
N ALA A 118 15.50 -5.82 -0.08
CA ALA A 118 15.39 -6.49 1.21
C ALA A 118 16.53 -7.51 1.40
N THR A 119 16.80 -8.32 0.37
CA THR A 119 17.89 -9.31 0.41
C THR A 119 19.24 -8.64 0.59
N GLU A 120 19.51 -7.54 -0.11
CA GLU A 120 20.76 -6.78 0.03
C GLU A 120 20.94 -6.23 1.46
N VAL A 121 19.89 -5.60 2.02
CA VAL A 121 19.89 -5.04 3.37
C VAL A 121 20.11 -6.14 4.42
N LEU A 122 19.35 -7.24 4.34
CA LEU A 122 19.41 -8.32 5.32
C LEU A 122 20.77 -9.04 5.28
N ASN A 123 21.32 -9.27 4.09
CA ASN A 123 22.65 -9.85 3.94
C ASN A 123 23.76 -8.95 4.52
N TYR A 124 23.66 -7.63 4.33
CA TYR A 124 24.62 -6.68 4.91
C TYR A 124 24.59 -6.70 6.44
N LEU A 125 23.38 -6.82 7.00
CA LEU A 125 23.15 -6.78 8.45
C LEU A 125 23.29 -8.15 9.14
N ASP A 126 23.64 -9.20 8.39
CA ASP A 126 23.74 -10.59 8.89
C ASP A 126 22.44 -11.07 9.57
N ILE A 127 21.30 -10.74 8.95
CA ILE A 127 19.97 -11.18 9.38
C ILE A 127 19.46 -12.23 8.42
N GLU A 128 19.06 -13.39 8.93
CA GLU A 128 18.39 -14.39 8.11
C GLU A 128 16.98 -13.93 7.72
N GLU A 129 16.59 -14.16 6.46
CA GLU A 129 15.27 -13.82 5.95
C GLU A 129 14.14 -14.38 6.84
N GLN A 130 14.29 -15.62 7.30
CA GLN A 130 13.32 -16.25 8.19
C GLN A 130 13.18 -15.52 9.54
N GLU A 131 14.28 -15.01 10.10
CA GLU A 131 14.26 -14.21 11.34
C GLU A 131 13.51 -12.90 11.12
N PHE A 132 13.80 -12.20 10.01
CA PHE A 132 13.12 -10.96 9.66
C PHE A 132 11.62 -11.17 9.44
N MET A 133 11.23 -12.25 8.76
CA MET A 133 9.83 -12.60 8.54
C MET A 133 9.07 -12.87 9.85
N MET A 134 9.70 -13.57 10.80
CA MET A 134 9.13 -13.76 12.13
C MET A 134 9.00 -12.44 12.90
N ALA A 135 10.00 -11.56 12.81
CA ALA A 135 9.96 -10.25 13.46
C ALA A 135 8.82 -9.41 12.88
N GLN A 136 8.66 -9.40 11.55
CA GLN A 136 7.54 -8.73 10.87
C GLN A 136 6.19 -9.25 11.36
N GLN A 137 6.00 -10.58 11.42
CA GLN A 137 4.73 -11.16 11.90
C GLN A 137 4.42 -10.75 13.35
N MET A 138 5.44 -10.73 14.22
CA MET A 138 5.28 -10.31 15.61
C MET A 138 4.93 -8.82 15.72
N HIS A 139 5.65 -7.98 14.99
CA HIS A 139 5.53 -6.53 15.07
C HIS A 139 4.30 -5.98 14.32
N GLN A 140 3.69 -6.74 13.40
CA GLN A 140 2.42 -6.36 12.76
C GLN A 140 1.28 -6.10 13.74
N MET A 141 1.31 -6.76 14.91
CA MET A 141 0.33 -6.56 15.97
C MET A 141 0.64 -5.32 16.83
N ASN A 142 1.78 -4.66 16.64
CA ASN A 142 2.18 -3.49 17.39
C ASN A 142 1.45 -2.23 16.86
N PRO A 143 0.71 -1.49 17.70
CA PRO A 143 0.04 -0.25 17.28
C PRO A 143 1.00 0.80 16.70
N GLN A 144 2.24 0.84 17.19
CA GLN A 144 3.26 1.76 16.68
C GLN A 144 3.71 1.38 15.26
N PHE A 145 3.74 0.09 14.93
CA PHE A 145 4.00 -0.36 13.56
C PHE A 145 2.88 0.11 12.64
N GLN A 146 1.62 -0.08 13.04
CA GLN A 146 0.45 0.37 12.27
C GLN A 146 0.47 1.89 12.04
N LYS A 147 0.82 2.66 13.06
CA LYS A 147 1.01 4.12 12.94
C LYS A 147 2.09 4.47 11.92
N THR A 148 3.26 3.82 12.02
CA THR A 148 4.38 4.06 11.11
C THR A 148 4.01 3.70 9.67
N MET A 149 3.33 2.57 9.47
CA MET A 149 2.80 2.16 8.16
C MET A 149 1.86 3.20 7.56
N MET A 150 0.96 3.75 8.37
CA MET A 150 0.04 4.81 7.94
C MET A 150 0.80 6.08 7.54
N GLU A 151 1.79 6.49 8.32
CA GLU A 151 2.64 7.67 8.01
C GLU A 151 3.40 7.47 6.69
N MET A 152 3.97 6.29 6.47
CA MET A 152 4.69 5.98 5.22
C MET A 152 3.78 5.89 3.99
N GLN A 153 2.52 5.44 4.14
CA GLN A 153 1.52 5.42 3.06
C GLN A 153 1.07 6.83 2.67
N LEU A 154 1.00 7.72 3.65
CA LEU A 154 0.64 9.12 3.42
C LEU A 154 1.79 9.95 2.85
N GLY A 155 2.98 9.36 2.66
CA GLY A 155 4.16 10.09 2.18
C GLY A 155 4.63 11.15 3.18
N VAL A 156 4.38 10.95 4.48
CA VAL A 156 4.84 11.86 5.53
C VAL A 156 6.31 11.60 5.81
N GLU A 157 7.19 12.22 5.05
CA GLU A 157 8.60 12.29 5.41
C GLU A 157 8.80 13.42 6.41
N GLU A 158 9.58 13.15 7.46
CA GLU A 158 9.90 14.15 8.48
C GLU A 158 10.74 15.27 7.86
N GLY A 159 10.12 16.45 7.62
CA GLY A 159 10.87 17.69 7.40
C GLY A 159 10.56 18.49 6.14
N ASP A 160 9.94 17.89 5.11
CA ASP A 160 9.77 18.55 3.80
C ASP A 160 8.30 18.77 3.42
N ALA A 161 7.56 19.47 4.29
CA ALA A 161 6.22 19.94 3.97
C ALA A 161 6.28 21.11 2.98
N GLN A 162 6.57 20.82 1.71
CA GLN A 162 6.37 21.80 0.65
C GLN A 162 4.88 22.10 0.49
N PRO A 163 4.49 23.37 0.31
CA PRO A 163 3.10 23.71 0.07
C PRO A 163 2.61 23.01 -1.21
N PRO A 164 1.42 22.37 -1.20
CA PRO A 164 0.89 21.69 -2.38
C PRO A 164 0.69 22.62 -3.56
N LYS A 165 0.77 22.10 -4.80
CA LYS A 165 0.59 22.91 -6.01
C LYS A 165 -0.85 23.41 -6.20
N VAL A 166 -1.81 22.79 -5.52
CA VAL A 166 -3.23 23.16 -5.58
C VAL A 166 -3.72 23.83 -4.30
N THR A 167 -4.74 24.67 -4.45
CA THR A 167 -5.41 25.32 -3.33
C THR A 167 -6.25 24.33 -2.52
N LYS A 168 -6.64 24.73 -1.32
CA LYS A 168 -7.53 23.95 -0.46
C LYS A 168 -8.87 23.64 -1.15
N GLU A 169 -9.44 24.60 -1.88
CA GLU A 169 -10.73 24.46 -2.56
C GLU A 169 -10.65 23.42 -3.68
N VAL A 170 -9.57 23.45 -4.48
CA VAL A 170 -9.33 22.46 -5.53
C VAL A 170 -9.09 21.08 -4.90
N ALA A 171 -8.31 21.00 -3.81
CA ALA A 171 -8.11 19.74 -3.11
C ALA A 171 -9.42 19.16 -2.54
N LYS A 172 -10.35 20.00 -2.07
CA LYS A 172 -11.71 19.56 -1.68
C LYS A 172 -12.49 19.01 -2.87
N GLU A 173 -12.47 19.69 -4.01
CA GLU A 173 -13.13 19.22 -5.24
C GLU A 173 -12.58 17.86 -5.69
N ILE A 174 -11.25 17.71 -5.67
CA ILE A 174 -10.57 16.46 -5.97
C ILE A 174 -11.02 15.35 -5.02
N PHE A 175 -11.10 15.62 -3.72
CA PHE A 175 -11.55 14.62 -2.74
C PHE A 175 -12.96 14.10 -3.06
N ILE A 176 -13.89 15.01 -3.34
CA ILE A 176 -15.27 14.65 -3.69
C ILE A 176 -15.29 13.79 -4.95
N TYR A 177 -14.52 14.18 -5.97
CA TYR A 177 -14.39 13.45 -7.21
C TYR A 177 -13.83 12.03 -7.01
N VAL A 178 -12.76 11.88 -6.23
CA VAL A 178 -12.14 10.59 -5.93
C VAL A 178 -13.11 9.67 -5.18
N GLU A 179 -13.85 10.19 -4.19
CA GLU A 179 -14.86 9.39 -3.47
C GLU A 179 -16.02 8.97 -4.38
N ASP A 180 -16.45 9.82 -5.31
CA ASP A 180 -17.47 9.47 -6.31
C ASP A 180 -16.96 8.37 -7.27
N GLU A 181 -15.71 8.44 -7.73
CA GLU A 181 -15.12 7.40 -8.58
C GLU A 181 -14.91 6.08 -7.83
N LYS A 182 -14.49 6.11 -6.56
CA LYS A 182 -14.44 4.92 -5.69
C LYS A 182 -15.82 4.29 -5.54
N ALA A 183 -16.87 5.09 -5.37
CA ALA A 183 -18.24 4.59 -5.29
C ALA A 183 -18.69 3.87 -6.57
N LYS A 184 -18.35 4.43 -7.74
CA LYS A 184 -18.62 3.79 -9.05
C LYS A 184 -17.84 2.48 -9.21
N SER A 185 -16.56 2.51 -8.85
CA SER A 185 -15.69 1.33 -8.90
C SER A 185 -16.20 0.20 -7.99
N MET A 186 -16.61 0.54 -6.76
CA MET A 186 -17.28 -0.41 -5.86
C MET A 186 -18.56 -1.00 -6.44
N ALA A 187 -19.38 -0.20 -7.14
CA ALA A 187 -20.59 -0.69 -7.80
C ALA A 187 -20.26 -1.69 -8.93
N ASN A 188 -19.20 -1.43 -9.70
CA ASN A 188 -18.72 -2.34 -10.74
C ASN A 188 -18.24 -3.67 -10.15
N MET A 189 -17.51 -3.63 -9.03
CA MET A 189 -17.04 -4.84 -8.34
C MET A 189 -18.20 -5.68 -7.76
N LYS A 190 -19.27 -5.05 -7.26
CA LYS A 190 -20.48 -5.76 -6.80
C LYS A 190 -21.18 -6.50 -7.94
N GLY A 191 -21.27 -5.89 -9.11
CA GLY A 191 -21.90 -6.48 -10.30
C GLY A 191 -21.15 -7.71 -10.84
N ALA A 192 -19.84 -7.79 -10.61
CA ALA A 192 -18.99 -8.90 -11.03
C ALA A 192 -19.01 -10.12 -10.09
N GLY A 193 -19.80 -10.09 -9.01
CA GLY A 193 -19.97 -11.22 -8.08
C GLY A 193 -18.77 -11.52 -7.17
N GLY A 194 -17.78 -10.63 -7.10
CA GLY A 194 -16.46 -10.93 -6.51
C GLY A 194 -16.05 -10.13 -5.27
N MET A 195 -16.94 -9.31 -4.70
CA MET A 195 -16.49 -8.27 -3.75
C MET A 195 -15.92 -8.78 -2.43
N PHE A 196 -16.21 -10.03 -2.05
CA PHE A 196 -15.77 -10.63 -0.78
C PHE A 196 -15.36 -12.09 -0.95
N GLY A 197 -14.64 -12.37 -2.05
CA GLY A 197 -13.93 -13.62 -2.22
C GLY A 197 -12.92 -13.84 -1.08
N ASN A 198 -12.43 -15.06 -0.95
CA ASN A 198 -11.35 -15.40 -0.02
C ASN A 198 -10.21 -14.37 -0.17
N PRO A 199 -9.73 -13.70 0.89
CA PRO A 199 -8.60 -12.75 0.79
C PRO A 199 -7.31 -13.41 0.28
N ASN A 200 -7.26 -14.75 0.22
CA ASN A 200 -6.20 -15.51 -0.43
C ASN A 200 -6.41 -15.68 -1.95
N ASP A 201 -7.46 -15.11 -2.53
CA ASP A 201 -7.70 -15.09 -3.96
C ASP A 201 -6.87 -13.98 -4.62
N ALA A 202 -5.79 -14.39 -5.27
CA ALA A 202 -4.93 -13.49 -6.02
C ALA A 202 -5.70 -12.74 -7.12
N GLU A 203 -6.72 -13.36 -7.72
CA GLU A 203 -7.47 -12.74 -8.82
C GLU A 203 -8.38 -11.60 -8.30
N GLY A 204 -9.10 -11.83 -7.20
CA GLY A 204 -9.87 -10.79 -6.51
C GLY A 204 -8.99 -9.62 -6.06
N THR A 205 -7.79 -9.93 -5.58
CA THR A 205 -6.78 -8.93 -5.19
C THR A 205 -6.35 -8.06 -6.37
N ILE A 206 -5.97 -8.69 -7.49
CA ILE A 206 -5.58 -7.96 -8.71
C ILE A 206 -6.72 -7.08 -9.19
N ASN A 207 -7.96 -7.57 -9.17
CA ASN A 207 -9.12 -6.79 -9.61
C ASN A 207 -9.35 -5.55 -8.73
N MET A 208 -9.13 -5.65 -7.42
CA MET A 208 -9.18 -4.50 -6.53
C MET A 208 -8.10 -3.47 -6.87
N ILE A 209 -6.86 -3.91 -7.14
CA ILE A 209 -5.77 -3.01 -7.53
C ILE A 209 -6.05 -2.34 -8.89
N VAL A 210 -6.62 -3.10 -9.84
CA VAL A 210 -7.04 -2.58 -11.15
C VAL A 210 -8.04 -1.45 -10.99
N GLU A 211 -9.07 -1.70 -10.22
CA GLU A 211 -10.14 -0.75 -9.95
C GLU A 211 -9.64 0.49 -9.16
N HIS A 212 -8.76 0.30 -8.19
CA HIS A 212 -8.10 1.39 -7.48
C HIS A 212 -7.22 2.24 -8.41
N SER A 213 -6.39 1.59 -9.24
CA SER A 213 -5.51 2.27 -10.20
C SER A 213 -6.30 3.11 -11.20
N LYS A 214 -7.50 2.67 -11.61
CA LYS A 214 -8.37 3.44 -12.52
C LYS A 214 -8.82 4.76 -11.88
N VAL A 215 -9.05 4.78 -10.57
CA VAL A 215 -9.40 6.02 -9.85
C VAL A 215 -8.23 6.99 -9.89
N GLY A 216 -7.01 6.51 -9.63
CA GLY A 216 -5.78 7.31 -9.72
C GLY A 216 -5.51 7.84 -11.13
N ASP A 217 -5.69 7.02 -12.17
CA ASP A 217 -5.49 7.46 -13.56
C ASP A 217 -6.53 8.49 -14.00
N LYS A 218 -7.79 8.34 -13.58
CA LYS A 218 -8.85 9.33 -13.83
C LYS A 218 -8.63 10.64 -13.07
N LEU A 219 -8.11 10.56 -11.85
CA LEU A 219 -7.65 11.72 -11.08
C LEU A 219 -6.58 12.49 -11.88
N PHE A 220 -5.57 11.77 -12.36
CA PHE A 220 -4.51 12.36 -13.18
C PHE A 220 -5.05 12.95 -14.50
N GLU A 221 -5.91 12.22 -15.21
CA GLU A 221 -6.49 12.70 -16.47
C GLU A 221 -7.28 14.00 -16.27
N LYS A 222 -8.04 14.11 -15.17
CA LYS A 222 -8.90 15.26 -14.92
C LYS A 222 -8.15 16.47 -14.36
N TYR A 223 -7.21 16.27 -13.44
CA TYR A 223 -6.59 17.37 -12.69
C TYR A 223 -5.07 17.50 -12.92
N GLY A 224 -4.44 16.56 -13.62
CA GLY A 224 -2.98 16.53 -13.80
C GLY A 224 -2.23 16.29 -12.50
N ILE A 225 -2.86 15.64 -11.52
CA ILE A 225 -2.35 15.42 -10.17
C ILE A 225 -2.25 13.92 -9.93
N GLU A 226 -1.10 13.48 -9.44
CA GLU A 226 -0.88 12.11 -9.02
C GLU A 226 -1.49 11.87 -7.62
N GLU A 227 -1.79 10.62 -7.30
CA GLU A 227 -2.48 10.26 -6.05
C GLU A 227 -1.69 10.69 -4.80
N GLU A 228 -0.37 10.69 -4.88
CA GLU A 228 0.55 11.04 -3.80
C GLU A 228 0.61 12.53 -3.56
N GLU A 229 0.61 13.31 -4.64
CA GLU A 229 0.47 14.77 -4.54
C GLU A 229 -0.87 15.13 -3.91
N PHE A 230 -1.94 14.37 -4.24
CA PHE A 230 -3.23 14.55 -3.60
C PHE A 230 -3.23 14.14 -2.11
N ALA A 231 -2.57 13.04 -1.74
CA ALA A 231 -2.41 12.63 -0.33
C ALA A 231 -1.71 13.73 0.51
N LYS A 232 -0.67 14.35 -0.05
CA LYS A 232 0.02 15.52 0.56
C LYS A 232 -0.95 16.70 0.75
N CYS A 233 -1.87 16.93 -0.19
CA CYS A 233 -2.92 17.95 -0.04
C CYS A 233 -3.89 17.66 1.11
N ILE A 234 -4.33 16.40 1.25
CA ILE A 234 -5.26 15.99 2.33
C ILE A 234 -4.65 16.31 3.69
N GLN A 235 -3.37 15.97 3.88
CA GLN A 235 -2.66 16.21 5.12
C GLN A 235 -2.40 17.70 5.34
N TYR A 236 -1.81 18.39 4.37
CA TYR A 236 -1.40 19.79 4.50
C TYR A 236 -2.59 20.71 4.85
N TYR A 237 -3.74 20.49 4.20
CA TYR A 237 -4.96 21.26 4.49
C TYR A 237 -5.84 20.66 5.59
N ASN A 238 -5.43 19.53 6.18
CA ASN A 238 -6.18 18.78 7.18
C ASN A 238 -7.63 18.52 6.74
N LEU A 239 -7.80 18.05 5.49
CA LEU A 239 -9.11 17.91 4.85
C LEU A 239 -10.03 16.94 5.59
N ILE A 240 -9.48 15.95 6.31
CA ILE A 240 -10.26 15.01 7.11
C ILE A 240 -11.06 15.70 8.24
N GLN A 241 -10.59 16.85 8.71
CA GLN A 241 -11.31 17.68 9.70
C GLN A 241 -12.21 18.74 9.05
N ASP A 242 -12.22 18.85 7.71
CA ASP A 242 -13.08 19.80 7.02
C ASP A 242 -14.55 19.32 7.06
N PRO A 243 -15.50 20.16 7.50
CA PRO A 243 -16.89 19.74 7.67
C PRO A 243 -17.57 19.23 6.40
N ASP A 244 -17.17 19.73 5.22
CA ASP A 244 -17.77 19.28 3.96
C ASP A 244 -17.23 17.91 3.57
N ILE A 245 -15.95 17.67 3.80
CA ILE A 245 -15.30 16.38 3.57
C ILE A 245 -15.86 15.32 4.52
N GLN A 246 -16.07 15.66 5.80
CA GLN A 246 -16.70 14.75 6.76
C GLN A 246 -18.11 14.31 6.33
N LYS A 247 -18.91 15.21 5.74
CA LYS A 247 -20.23 14.84 5.20
C LYS A 247 -20.13 13.87 4.04
N VAL A 248 -19.15 14.06 3.14
CA VAL A 248 -18.92 13.17 2.01
C VAL A 248 -18.45 11.80 2.49
N MET A 249 -17.51 11.74 3.43
CA MET A 249 -17.08 10.49 4.05
C MET A 249 -18.24 9.78 4.76
N GLN A 250 -19.07 10.51 5.51
CA GLN A 250 -20.25 9.95 6.17
C GLN A 250 -21.25 9.37 5.17
N LYS A 251 -21.49 10.06 4.05
CA LYS A 251 -22.35 9.57 2.96
C LYS A 251 -21.75 8.34 2.27
N SER A 252 -20.44 8.34 2.03
CA SER A 252 -19.69 7.20 1.46
C SER A 252 -19.85 5.97 2.36
N LEU A 253 -19.66 6.13 3.68
CA LEU A 253 -19.86 5.09 4.69
C LEU A 253 -21.30 4.56 4.76
N GLN A 254 -22.31 5.41 4.53
CA GLN A 254 -23.71 4.97 4.48
C GLN A 254 -24.03 4.17 3.21
N ASN A 255 -23.32 4.44 2.11
CA ASN A 255 -23.46 3.72 0.85
C ASN A 255 -22.67 2.40 0.84
N MET A 256 -21.63 2.31 1.65
CA MET A 256 -20.96 1.07 1.99
C MET A 256 -21.92 0.21 2.82
N GLY A 257 -22.43 -0.87 2.23
CA GLY A 257 -23.39 -1.75 2.89
C GLY A 257 -22.86 -2.34 4.21
N PRO A 258 -23.73 -2.99 5.01
CA PRO A 258 -23.37 -3.54 6.32
C PRO A 258 -22.12 -4.43 6.31
N GLU A 259 -21.88 -5.14 5.20
CA GLU A 259 -20.72 -6.02 5.01
C GLU A 259 -19.40 -5.24 4.94
N ALA A 260 -19.36 -4.12 4.22
CA ALA A 260 -18.18 -3.26 4.14
C ALA A 260 -17.91 -2.55 5.47
N MET A 261 -18.96 -2.19 6.20
CA MET A 261 -18.84 -1.63 7.56
C MET A 261 -18.32 -2.67 8.56
N ALA A 262 -18.75 -3.93 8.44
CA ALA A 262 -18.21 -5.03 9.24
C ALA A 262 -16.73 -5.28 8.95
N MET A 263 -16.30 -5.17 7.69
CA MET A 263 -14.89 -5.28 7.30
C MET A 263 -14.06 -4.13 7.83
N LEU A 264 -14.54 -2.88 7.71
CA LEU A 264 -13.90 -1.70 8.30
C LEU A 264 -13.78 -1.83 9.82
N ALA A 265 -14.83 -2.33 10.49
CA ALA A 265 -14.81 -2.59 11.91
C ALA A 265 -13.83 -3.71 12.30
N GLN A 266 -13.66 -4.73 11.44
CA GLN A 266 -12.68 -5.79 11.66
C GLN A 266 -11.23 -5.31 11.42
N MET A 267 -11.03 -4.40 10.46
CA MET A 267 -9.71 -3.79 10.19
C MET A 267 -9.31 -2.75 11.24
N GLN A 268 -10.25 -1.92 11.71
CA GLN A 268 -9.99 -0.94 12.77
C GLN A 268 -10.02 -1.56 14.17
N GLY A 269 -10.72 -2.68 14.32
CA GLY A 269 -10.95 -3.36 15.60
C GLY A 269 -10.13 -4.61 15.78
N GLY A 270 -8.93 -4.69 15.18
CA GLY A 270 -7.97 -5.81 15.25
C GLY A 270 -8.08 -6.72 16.47
N ALA A 271 -9.05 -7.62 16.41
CA ALA A 271 -9.33 -8.69 17.35
C ALA A 271 -10.31 -9.64 16.66
N PRO A 272 -9.82 -10.62 15.88
CA PRO A 272 -10.64 -11.77 15.54
C PRO A 272 -10.92 -12.51 16.84
N GLY A 273 -12.14 -12.36 17.36
CA GLY A 273 -12.80 -13.34 18.23
C GLY A 273 -11.94 -13.92 19.35
N GLY A 274 -11.56 -13.11 20.33
CA GLY A 274 -11.46 -13.63 21.70
C GLY A 274 -12.87 -14.07 22.10
N ALA A 275 -13.12 -15.37 22.09
CA ALA A 275 -14.37 -15.95 22.58
C ALA A 275 -14.73 -15.32 23.93
N ALA A 276 -15.97 -14.82 24.05
CA ALA A 276 -16.48 -14.30 25.30
C ALA A 276 -16.22 -15.33 26.41
N PRO A 277 -15.61 -14.96 27.55
CA PRO A 277 -15.49 -15.88 28.68
C PRO A 277 -16.92 -16.24 29.08
N GLY A 278 -17.30 -17.50 28.84
CA GLY A 278 -18.54 -18.05 29.35
C GLY A 278 -18.58 -17.80 30.85
N GLY A 279 -19.52 -16.95 31.27
CA GLY A 279 -19.80 -16.75 32.67
C GLY A 279 -20.19 -18.09 33.28
N MET A 280 -19.32 -18.64 34.12
CA MET A 280 -19.76 -19.62 35.11
C MET A 280 -20.67 -18.88 36.08
N GLY A 281 -21.97 -19.10 35.91
CA GLY A 281 -22.93 -18.96 36.99
C GLY A 281 -22.67 -20.03 38.03
N PHE A 282 -22.77 -19.62 39.29
CA PHE A 282 -22.71 -20.42 40.51
C PHE A 282 -23.63 -21.64 40.49
#